data_AF-A0A0Q5ZF94-F1
#
_entry.id   AF-A0A0Q5ZF94-F1
#
_cell.length_a   1.000
_cell.length_b   1.000
_cell.length_c   1.000
_cell.angle_alpha   90.00
_cell.angle_beta   90.00
_cell.angle_gamma   90.00
#
_symmetry.space_group_name_H-M   'P 1'
#
loop_
_entity.id
_entity.type
_entity.pdbx_description
1 polymer ?
#
loop_
_entity_poly.entity_id
_entity_poly.type
_entity_poly.pdbx_seq_one_letter_code
_entity_poly.pdbx_strand_id
1 'polypeptide(L)'
;MNITPAENQLLANLLMASGRDPGSFQASIQPDGLVRVTGPRGTAFYPRDTWFTRFSRHLDKSFFDPEVPAPAGPRLERKSAASASAA
;
A
#
# COMPACT_ATOMS: atom_id res chain seq x y z
N MET A 1 -6.91 0.67 15.55
CA MET A 1 -6.70 2.07 16.00
C MET A 1 -6.35 2.93 14.81
N ASN A 2 -6.72 4.21 14.78
CA ASN A 2 -6.29 5.11 13.72
C ASN A 2 -4.88 5.64 14.02
N ILE A 3 -4.15 6.05 12.99
CA ILE A 3 -2.91 6.81 13.17
C ILE A 3 -3.22 8.16 13.85
N THR A 4 -2.21 8.79 14.43
CA THR A 4 -2.42 10.08 15.13
C THR A 4 -2.85 11.18 14.16
N PRO A 5 -3.50 12.26 14.63
CA PRO A 5 -3.90 13.38 13.76
C PRO A 5 -2.72 14.02 13.02
N ALA A 6 -1.56 14.15 13.68
CA ALA A 6 -0.35 14.70 13.08
C ALA A 6 0.19 13.80 11.96
N GLU A 7 0.19 12.48 12.16
CA GLU A 7 0.56 11.50 11.13
C GLU A 7 -0.40 11.51 9.95
N ASN A 8 -1.70 11.69 10.21
CA ASN A 8 -2.70 11.77 9.16
C ASN A 8 -2.51 13.04 8.32
N GLN A 9 -2.20 14.17 8.96
CA GLN A 9 -1.86 15.40 8.25
C GLN A 9 -0.59 15.25 7.42
N LEU A 10 0.44 14.60 7.96
CA LEU A 10 1.69 14.35 7.24
C LEU A 10 1.48 13.44 6.03
N LEU A 11 0.65 12.40 6.17
CA LEU A 11 0.22 11.52 5.09
C LEU A 11 -0.50 12.30 3.97
N ALA A 12 -1.47 13.14 4.34
CA ALA A 12 -2.19 13.97 3.38
C ALA A 12 -1.25 14.92 2.63
N ASN A 13 -0.33 15.59 3.35
CA ASN A 13 0.65 16.49 2.75
C ASN A 13 1.57 15.76 1.76
N LEU A 14 2.05 14.57 2.12
CA LEU A 14 2.89 13.76 1.22
C LEU A 14 2.11 13.34 -0.04
N LEU A 15 0.86 12.91 0.12
CA LEU A 15 0.02 12.52 -1.02
C LEU A 15 -0.22 13.69 -1.97
N MET A 16 -0.60 14.86 -1.44
CA MET A 16 -0.78 16.08 -2.24
C MET A 16 0.52 16.49 -2.95
N ALA A 17 1.66 16.45 -2.26
CA ALA A 17 2.97 16.76 -2.85
C ALA A 17 3.36 15.76 -3.96
N SER A 18 2.92 14.51 -3.86
CA SER A 18 3.11 13.49 -4.90
C SER A 18 2.07 13.52 -6.03
N GLY A 19 1.16 14.51 -6.04
CA GLY A 19 0.10 14.63 -7.05
C GLY A 19 -1.05 13.64 -6.88
N ARG A 20 -1.23 13.06 -5.68
CA ARG A 20 -2.27 12.08 -5.36
C ARG A 20 -3.33 12.67 -4.45
N ASP A 21 -4.54 12.15 -4.58
CA ASP A 21 -5.65 12.51 -3.70
C ASP A 21 -5.51 11.84 -2.32
N PRO A 22 -5.49 12.60 -1.21
CA PRO A 22 -5.48 12.06 0.14
C PRO A 22 -6.73 11.22 0.47
N GLY A 23 -7.89 11.56 -0.08
CA GLY A 23 -9.15 10.84 0.17
C GLY A 23 -9.14 9.40 -0.34
N SER A 24 -8.25 9.11 -1.28
CA SER A 24 -8.06 7.80 -1.90
C SER A 24 -7.18 6.85 -1.08
N PHE A 25 -6.65 7.31 0.06
CA PHE A 25 -5.78 6.53 0.95
C PHE A 25 -6.33 6.48 2.37
N GLN A 26 -6.08 5.35 3.04
CA GLN A 26 -6.43 5.16 4.44
C GLN A 26 -5.28 4.46 5.18
N ALA A 27 -4.92 4.99 6.35
CA ALA A 27 -3.91 4.40 7.21
C ALA A 27 -4.48 4.10 8.61
N SER A 28 -4.17 2.91 9.14
CA SER A 28 -4.63 2.47 10.46
C SER A 28 -3.60 1.58 11.15
N ILE A 29 -3.48 1.70 12.47
CA ILE A 29 -2.69 0.81 13.33
C ILE A 29 -3.52 -0.43 13.64
N GLN A 30 -2.96 -1.59 13.31
CA GLN A 30 -3.55 -2.90 13.52
C GLN A 30 -3.24 -3.43 14.94
N PRO A 31 -3.99 -4.44 15.43
CA PRO A 31 -3.77 -5.01 16.76
C PRO A 31 -2.38 -5.62 16.97
N ASP A 32 -1.72 -6.04 15.89
CA ASP A 32 -0.36 -6.58 15.87
C ASP A 32 0.73 -5.48 15.91
N GLY A 33 0.33 -4.21 15.99
CA GLY A 33 1.22 -3.06 16.00
C GLY A 33 1.69 -2.60 14.62
N LEU A 34 1.28 -3.26 13.53
CA LEU A 34 1.62 -2.81 12.18
C LEU A 34 0.74 -1.65 11.73
N VAL A 35 1.29 -0.78 10.88
CA VAL A 35 0.51 0.23 10.17
C VAL A 35 0.09 -0.35 8.82
N ARG A 36 -1.21 -0.54 8.65
CA ARG A 36 -1.83 -0.86 7.36
C ARG A 36 -2.10 0.43 6.61
N VAL A 37 -1.60 0.53 5.39
CA VAL A 37 -1.97 1.60 4.45
C VAL A 37 -2.65 0.98 3.24
N THR A 38 -3.89 1.39 2.98
CA THR A 38 -4.69 0.99 1.83
C THR A 38 -4.81 2.19 0.89
N GLY A 39 -4.43 1.99 -0.35
CA GLY A 39 -4.64 2.95 -1.45
C GLY A 39 -5.51 2.34 -2.55
N PRO A 40 -5.65 3.03 -3.69
CA PRO A 40 -6.59 2.66 -4.76
C PRO A 40 -6.43 1.25 -5.33
N ARG A 41 -5.20 0.71 -5.34
CA ARG A 41 -4.88 -0.57 -6.01
C ARG A 41 -4.24 -1.60 -5.11
N GLY A 42 -3.95 -1.25 -3.87
CA GLY A 42 -3.15 -2.11 -3.02
C GLY A 42 -3.22 -1.74 -1.55
N THR A 43 -2.89 -2.73 -0.73
CA THR A 43 -2.69 -2.55 0.70
C THR A 43 -1.29 -3.02 1.06
N ALA A 44 -0.59 -2.25 1.87
CA ALA A 44 0.71 -2.59 2.41
C ALA A 44 0.72 -2.47 3.93
N PHE A 45 1.59 -3.24 4.57
CA PHE A 45 1.75 -3.29 6.02
C PHE A 45 3.19 -2.94 6.36
N TYR A 46 3.36 -2.09 7.37
CA TYR A 46 4.67 -1.60 7.76
C TYR A 46 4.86 -1.62 9.28
N PRO A 47 6.10 -1.79 9.78
CA PRO A 47 6.40 -1.62 11.20
C PRO A 47 6.11 -0.19 11.68
N ARG A 48 5.59 -0.05 12.90
CA ARG A 48 5.13 1.23 13.48
C ARG A 48 6.15 2.36 13.45
N ASP A 49 7.43 2.05 13.65
CA ASP A 49 8.50 3.06 13.78
C ASP A 49 9.02 3.56 12.42
N THR A 50 8.83 2.76 11.37
CA THR A 50 9.42 3.03 10.04
C THR A 50 8.39 3.15 8.93
N TRP A 51 7.10 3.11 9.28
CA TRP A 51 6.00 3.02 8.31
C TRP A 51 6.00 4.16 7.31
N PHE A 52 6.18 5.40 7.78
CA PHE A 52 6.08 6.58 6.93
C PHE A 52 7.20 6.62 5.88
N THR A 53 8.45 6.36 6.29
CA THR A 53 9.61 6.31 5.40
C THR A 53 9.49 5.19 4.38
N ARG A 54 8.99 4.01 4.77
CA ARG A 54 8.78 2.89 3.84
C ARG A 54 7.63 3.17 2.88
N PHE A 55 6.54 3.74 3.38
CA PHE A 55 5.40 4.15 2.57
C PHE A 55 5.78 5.19 1.51
N SER A 56 6.53 6.23 1.88
CA SER A 56 7.04 7.23 0.94
C SER A 56 7.86 6.60 -0.20
N ARG A 57 8.70 5.61 0.10
CA ARG A 57 9.44 4.86 -0.94
C ARG A 57 8.54 4.01 -1.85
N HIS A 58 7.44 3.46 -1.32
CA HIS A 58 6.47 2.74 -2.14
C HIS A 58 5.64 3.68 -3.03
N LEU A 59 5.29 4.86 -2.52
CA LEU A 59 4.64 5.90 -3.30
C LEU A 59 5.50 6.36 -4.49
N ASP A 60 6.80 6.58 -4.25
CA ASP A 60 7.78 6.95 -5.28
C ASP A 60 7.92 5.88 -6.37
N LYS A 61 7.82 4.59 -5.99
CA LYS A 61 7.85 3.45 -6.91
C LYS A 61 6.50 3.13 -7.57
N SER A 62 5.52 4.04 -7.47
CA SER A 62 4.18 3.84 -8.03
C SER A 62 3.47 2.55 -7.58
N PHE A 63 3.79 2.04 -6.39
CA PHE A 63 3.21 0.78 -5.88
C PHE A 63 1.66 0.82 -5.80
N PHE A 64 1.10 2.01 -5.55
CA PHE A 64 -0.33 2.22 -5.38
C PHE A 64 -1.03 2.76 -6.64
N ASP A 65 -0.30 2.98 -7.74
CA ASP A 65 -0.87 3.46 -9.00
C ASP A 65 -1.51 2.34 -9.83
N PRO A 66 -2.55 2.67 -10.61
CA PRO A 66 -2.92 1.85 -11.76
C PRO A 66 -1.79 1.89 -12.81
N GLU A 67 -1.36 0.71 -13.27
CA GLU A 67 -0.14 0.42 -14.05
C GLU A 67 0.26 1.45 -15.13
N VAL A 68 1.53 1.86 -15.09
CA VAL A 68 2.34 1.92 -16.32
C VAL A 68 2.48 0.46 -16.79
N PRO A 69 2.18 0.13 -18.07
CA PRO A 69 2.17 -1.24 -18.56
C PRO A 69 3.48 -1.95 -18.21
N ALA A 70 3.37 -3.20 -17.75
CA ALA A 70 4.52 -4.03 -17.44
C ALA A 70 5.50 -4.05 -18.64
N PRO A 71 6.80 -3.77 -18.45
CA PRO A 71 7.77 -4.07 -19.51
C PRO A 71 7.65 -5.57 -19.83
N ALA A 72 7.67 -5.90 -21.13
CA ALA A 72 7.46 -7.25 -21.67
C ALA A 72 8.59 -8.23 -21.30
N GLY A 73 8.82 -8.43 -20.01
CA GLY A 73 9.72 -9.42 -19.46
C GLY A 73 8.97 -10.71 -19.12
N PRO A 74 9.64 -11.87 -19.13
CA PRO A 74 9.00 -13.15 -18.89
C PRO A 74 8.42 -13.19 -17.47
N ARG A 75 7.09 -13.25 -17.40
CA ARG A 75 6.33 -13.41 -16.16
C ARG A 75 6.53 -14.84 -15.65
N LEU A 76 7.25 -15.01 -14.54
CA LEU A 76 7.23 -16.26 -13.79
C LEU A 76 5.84 -16.43 -13.15
N GLU A 77 5.03 -17.29 -13.76
CA GLU A 77 3.72 -17.71 -13.30
C GLU A 77 3.81 -18.26 -11.87
N ARG A 78 3.16 -17.59 -10.92
CA ARG A 78 3.00 -18.12 -9.57
C ARG A 78 1.88 -19.17 -9.62
N LYS A 79 2.28 -20.44 -9.66
CA LYS A 79 1.42 -21.64 -9.65
C LYS A 79 0.26 -21.48 -8.64
N SER A 80 -0.96 -21.29 -9.16
CA SER A 80 -2.19 -21.48 -8.39
C SER A 80 -2.21 -22.89 -7.83
N ALA A 81 -2.32 -23.02 -6.50
CA ALA A 81 -2.54 -24.30 -5.86
C ALA A 81 -3.91 -24.85 -6.29
N ALA A 82 -3.91 -26.10 -6.75
CA ALA A 82 -5.02 -26.79 -7.37
C ALA A 82 -6.10 -27.23 -6.36
N SER A 83 -7.34 -27.18 -6.84
CA SER A 83 -8.43 -28.18 -6.75
C SER A 83 -8.53 -29.15 -5.56
N ALA A 84 -9.71 -29.18 -4.95
CA ALA A 84 -10.36 -30.39 -4.42
C ALA A 84 -11.87 -30.23 -4.69
N SER A 85 -12.34 -30.63 -5.87
CA SER A 85 -13.04 -31.89 -6.21
C SER A 85 -14.37 -32.09 -5.49
N ALA A 86 -15.41 -32.14 -6.32
CA ALA A 86 -16.74 -32.63 -6.03
C ALA A 86 -16.73 -34.14 -5.76
N ALA A 87 -17.70 -34.57 -4.95
CA ALA A 87 -18.44 -35.82 -5.05
C ALA A 87 -19.84 -35.58 -4.49
#